data_AF-A0A4Q3YHZ5-F1
#
_entry.id   AF-A0A4Q3YHZ5-F1
#
_cell.length_a   1.000
_cell.length_b   1.000
_cell.length_c   1.000
_cell.angle_alpha   90.00
_cell.angle_beta   90.00
_cell.angle_gamma   90.00
#
_symmetry.space_group_name_H-M   'P 1'
#
loop_
_entity.id
_entity.type
_entity.pdbx_description
1 polymer ?
#
loop_
_entity_poly.entity_id
_entity_poly.type
_entity_poly.pdbx_seq_one_letter_code
_entity_poly.pdbx_strand_id
1 'polypeptide(L)'
;MRRPLLWIYNVFFERYVARSNARYAIYHATENYFLDDDQWSVSDGSVRAPLTRVLARVDLVVGVSEPLTQTYRNLANYSGKAITLANGCDFAFWREQGAAEHDNSAGKVALFQGGINARLDYPLLIELAQHMPEWRFWYCGHIKDAGAQWGALSALPNVEYKGELSPEQIAKLAKQATAGLIPFLQGPLTRQSLPLKAYEYVACGLPVVSVAIDELQGQPQLFAIAETAAEFAQKLHEVAPTRSDPEFLEIRREAGSRQSYDERFAELSRTIAEAVALRPRKKIRLNIVVLYDDGSTHVKTVFEHLEAFQKYSRHDVFMMPITSFVETDGLDFSPFDAVIIHYSVRVSIPDHIFSPIASIIARYDGPKILFAQDEYEGTETARAWIESLGVDAVFTNVPMDEIEKVYPRSRFPMVDFVPTLTGYVPEDAQIDDFALPLAERKTLIAYRGRM
;
A
#
# COMPACT_ATOMS: atom_id res chain seq x y z
N MET A 1 14.78 -10.90 4.68
CA MET A 1 13.74 -10.10 3.97
C MET A 1 12.45 -10.06 4.79
N ARG A 2 11.92 -8.85 5.01
CA ARG A 2 10.57 -8.65 5.57
C ARG A 2 9.53 -9.01 4.48
N ARG A 3 8.42 -9.66 4.85
CA ARG A 3 7.29 -9.92 3.93
C ARG A 3 6.15 -8.97 4.27
N PRO A 4 5.95 -7.88 3.50
CA PRO A 4 4.99 -6.84 3.87
C PRO A 4 3.54 -7.26 3.62
N LEU A 5 2.61 -6.56 4.25
CA LEU A 5 1.22 -6.47 3.77
C LEU A 5 1.22 -5.61 2.50
N LEU A 6 0.59 -6.08 1.43
CA LEU A 6 0.43 -5.31 0.20
C LEU A 6 -1.02 -4.82 0.08
N TRP A 7 -1.20 -3.51 0.02
CA TRP A 7 -2.51 -2.88 -0.14
C TRP A 7 -2.62 -2.25 -1.54
N ILE A 8 -3.61 -2.66 -2.32
CA ILE A 8 -3.70 -2.37 -3.75
C ILE A 8 -4.96 -1.56 -4.03
N TYR A 9 -4.77 -0.33 -4.54
CA TYR A 9 -5.81 0.51 -5.13
C TYR A 9 -5.66 0.62 -6.65
N ASN A 10 -4.42 0.64 -7.14
CA ASN A 10 -4.13 0.87 -8.54
C ASN A 10 -3.71 -0.44 -9.21
N VAL A 11 -4.57 -0.94 -10.09
CA VAL A 11 -4.40 -2.22 -10.79
C VAL A 11 -3.31 -2.20 -11.85
N PHE A 12 -2.85 -1.02 -12.28
CA PHE A 12 -1.79 -0.89 -13.30
C PHE A 12 -0.40 -1.29 -12.76
N PHE A 13 -0.25 -1.48 -11.45
CA PHE A 13 0.96 -2.04 -10.84
C PHE A 13 0.99 -3.58 -10.83
N GLU A 14 0.22 -4.23 -11.70
CA GLU A 14 0.11 -5.70 -11.77
C GLU A 14 1.46 -6.45 -11.85
N ARG A 15 2.48 -5.88 -12.52
CA ARG A 15 3.81 -6.49 -12.61
C ARG A 15 4.53 -6.48 -11.26
N TYR A 16 4.34 -5.41 -10.48
CA TYR A 16 4.87 -5.31 -9.13
C TYR A 16 4.14 -6.30 -8.22
N VAL A 17 2.81 -6.33 -8.26
CA VAL A 17 1.99 -7.30 -7.51
C VAL A 17 2.45 -8.73 -7.83
N ALA A 18 2.72 -9.00 -9.11
CA ALA A 18 3.15 -10.31 -9.59
C ALA A 18 4.53 -10.77 -9.09
N ARG A 19 5.43 -9.82 -8.80
CA ARG A 19 6.79 -10.08 -8.29
C ARG A 19 6.91 -9.87 -6.77
N SER A 20 5.85 -9.39 -6.13
CA SER A 20 5.89 -9.09 -4.69
C SER A 20 6.00 -10.38 -3.86
N ASN A 21 6.84 -10.34 -2.81
CA ASN A 21 6.91 -11.38 -1.78
C ASN A 21 5.97 -11.03 -0.61
N ALA A 22 4.81 -10.46 -0.91
CA ALA A 22 3.85 -10.00 0.09
C ALA A 22 3.41 -11.18 0.98
N ARG A 23 3.30 -10.93 2.29
CA ARG A 23 2.76 -11.92 3.24
C ARG A 23 1.26 -12.10 3.04
N TYR A 24 0.59 -11.02 2.67
CA TYR A 24 -0.84 -10.94 2.49
C TYR A 24 -1.12 -9.76 1.56
N ALA A 25 -1.96 -9.96 0.54
CA ALA A 25 -2.28 -8.95 -0.46
C ALA A 25 -3.78 -8.63 -0.41
N ILE A 26 -4.10 -7.34 -0.42
CA ILE A 26 -5.45 -6.82 -0.29
C ILE A 26 -5.74 -5.93 -1.48
N TYR A 27 -6.88 -6.14 -2.13
CA TYR A 27 -7.41 -5.20 -3.12
C TYR A 27 -8.58 -4.44 -2.52
N HIS A 28 -8.49 -3.11 -2.54
CA HIS A 28 -9.57 -2.23 -2.08
C HIS A 28 -10.42 -1.82 -3.28
N ALA A 29 -11.57 -2.46 -3.42
CA ALA A 29 -12.54 -2.16 -4.46
C ALA A 29 -13.36 -0.93 -4.06
N THR A 30 -13.04 0.22 -4.67
CA THR A 30 -13.81 1.47 -4.51
C THR A 30 -14.84 1.69 -5.61
N GLU A 31 -14.64 1.07 -6.77
CA GLU A 31 -15.46 1.26 -7.97
C GLU A 31 -15.82 -0.07 -8.64
N ASN A 32 -16.95 -0.08 -9.35
CA ASN A 32 -17.42 -1.25 -10.09
C ASN A 32 -16.92 -1.22 -11.54
N TYR A 33 -15.78 -1.84 -11.79
CA TYR A 33 -15.23 -1.95 -13.15
C TYR A 33 -15.83 -3.07 -13.99
N PHE A 34 -16.71 -3.92 -13.42
CA PHE A 34 -17.28 -5.09 -14.11
C PHE A 34 -18.71 -4.87 -14.63
N LEU A 35 -19.35 -3.78 -14.23
CA LEU A 35 -20.61 -3.33 -14.84
C LEU A 35 -20.29 -2.35 -15.96
N ASP A 36 -21.08 -2.41 -17.03
CA ASP A 36 -21.15 -1.38 -18.07
C ASP A 36 -22.36 -0.50 -17.71
N ASP A 37 -22.15 0.80 -17.56
CA ASP A 37 -23.23 1.79 -17.42
C ASP A 37 -23.12 2.81 -18.56
N ASP A 38 -24.19 2.96 -19.33
CA ASP A 38 -24.34 3.92 -20.43
C ASP A 38 -24.19 5.39 -19.97
N GLN A 39 -24.37 5.67 -18.66
CA GLN A 39 -24.27 7.01 -18.08
C GLN A 39 -22.88 7.34 -17.54
N TRP A 40 -22.07 6.32 -17.20
CA TRP A 40 -20.75 6.47 -16.60
C TRP A 40 -19.80 5.42 -17.18
N SER A 41 -18.99 5.83 -18.16
CA SER A 41 -17.86 5.04 -18.64
C SER A 41 -16.78 4.95 -17.55
N VAL A 42 -16.94 4.00 -16.64
CA VAL A 42 -15.88 3.59 -15.70
C VAL A 42 -15.09 2.41 -16.28
N SER A 43 -15.66 1.72 -17.26
CA SER A 43 -15.12 0.54 -17.92
C SER A 43 -14.52 0.87 -19.30
N ASP A 44 -13.31 1.43 -19.33
CA ASP A 44 -12.46 1.15 -20.48
C ASP A 44 -11.86 -0.26 -20.29
N GLY A 45 -11.85 -1.07 -21.36
CA GLY A 45 -11.28 -2.43 -21.34
C GLY A 45 -9.83 -2.47 -20.84
N SER A 46 -9.15 -1.31 -20.84
CA SER A 46 -7.84 -1.09 -20.25
C SER A 46 -7.73 -1.39 -18.75
N VAL A 47 -8.81 -1.30 -17.96
CA VAL A 47 -8.79 -1.55 -16.50
C VAL A 47 -9.14 -3.00 -16.14
N ARG A 48 -10.12 -3.60 -16.83
CA ARG A 48 -10.64 -4.95 -16.52
C ARG A 48 -9.56 -6.02 -16.59
N ALA A 49 -8.76 -6.01 -17.66
CA ALA A 49 -7.76 -7.05 -17.87
C ALA A 49 -6.64 -7.03 -16.80
N PRO A 50 -6.04 -5.86 -16.45
CA PRO A 50 -5.14 -5.78 -15.31
C PRO A 50 -5.78 -6.16 -13.97
N LEU A 51 -7.01 -5.72 -13.73
CA LEU A 51 -7.73 -6.04 -12.50
C LEU A 51 -7.89 -7.55 -12.31
N THR A 52 -8.30 -8.29 -13.33
CA THR A 52 -8.40 -9.76 -13.26
C THR A 52 -7.07 -10.42 -12.89
N ARG A 53 -5.95 -9.93 -13.44
CA ARG A 53 -4.61 -10.46 -13.12
C ARG A 53 -4.17 -10.12 -11.69
N VAL A 54 -4.56 -8.96 -11.19
CA VAL A 54 -4.35 -8.57 -9.78
C VAL A 54 -5.20 -9.43 -8.85
N LEU A 55 -6.49 -9.60 -9.12
CA LEU A 55 -7.42 -10.38 -8.28
C LEU A 55 -6.97 -11.84 -8.13
N ALA A 56 -6.36 -12.44 -9.15
CA ALA A 56 -5.79 -13.78 -9.08
C ALA A 56 -4.62 -13.93 -8.07
N ARG A 57 -4.10 -12.82 -7.55
CA ARG A 57 -2.96 -12.76 -6.61
C ARG A 57 -3.31 -12.13 -5.27
N VAL A 58 -4.57 -11.78 -5.06
CA VAL A 58 -5.06 -11.08 -3.88
C VAL A 58 -5.70 -12.06 -2.91
N ASP A 59 -5.41 -11.91 -1.62
CA ASP A 59 -5.92 -12.75 -0.55
C ASP A 59 -7.23 -12.27 0.06
N LEU A 60 -7.47 -10.96 -0.03
CA LEU A 60 -8.67 -10.29 0.46
C LEU A 60 -9.12 -9.20 -0.50
N VAL A 61 -10.40 -9.22 -0.87
CA VAL A 61 -11.08 -8.06 -1.46
C VAL A 61 -11.84 -7.32 -0.37
N VAL A 62 -11.64 -6.01 -0.29
CA VAL A 62 -12.41 -5.11 0.57
C VAL A 62 -13.25 -4.23 -0.33
N GLY A 63 -14.56 -4.44 -0.36
CA GLY A 63 -15.50 -3.62 -1.11
C GLY A 63 -16.12 -2.52 -0.23
N VAL A 64 -16.31 -1.33 -0.80
CA VAL A 64 -16.91 -0.20 -0.06
C VAL A 64 -18.45 -0.28 0.09
N SER A 65 -19.10 -1.24 -0.56
CA SER A 65 -20.54 -1.53 -0.40
C SER A 65 -20.82 -3.02 -0.66
N GLU A 66 -21.92 -3.54 -0.13
CA GLU A 66 -22.28 -4.96 -0.32
C GLU A 66 -22.56 -5.30 -1.81
N PRO A 67 -23.28 -4.45 -2.59
CA PRO A 67 -23.43 -4.68 -4.03
C PRO A 67 -22.10 -4.78 -4.77
N LEU A 68 -21.13 -3.94 -4.39
CA LEU A 68 -19.80 -3.96 -4.97
C LEU A 68 -19.05 -5.24 -4.60
N THR A 69 -18.99 -5.59 -3.31
CA THR A 69 -18.36 -6.82 -2.84
C THR A 69 -18.95 -8.05 -3.56
N GLN A 70 -20.26 -8.09 -3.73
CA GLN A 70 -20.95 -9.19 -4.39
C GLN A 70 -20.68 -9.23 -5.91
N THR A 71 -20.50 -8.08 -6.55
CA THR A 71 -20.03 -8.00 -7.94
C THR A 71 -18.66 -8.66 -8.10
N TYR A 72 -17.71 -8.36 -7.21
CA TYR A 72 -16.38 -8.98 -7.28
C TYR A 72 -16.40 -10.49 -6.98
N ARG A 73 -17.26 -10.97 -6.08
CA ARG A 73 -17.43 -12.43 -5.87
C ARG A 73 -18.00 -13.12 -7.11
N ASN A 74 -19.05 -12.55 -7.72
CA ASN A 74 -19.83 -13.25 -8.74
C ASN A 74 -19.34 -13.02 -10.17
N LEU A 75 -19.04 -11.78 -10.54
CA LEU A 75 -18.72 -11.40 -11.92
C LEU A 75 -17.21 -11.42 -12.17
N ALA A 76 -16.39 -11.07 -11.17
CA ALA A 76 -14.94 -11.16 -11.30
C ALA A 76 -14.39 -12.57 -11.00
N ASN A 77 -15.27 -13.55 -10.70
CA ASN A 77 -14.95 -14.92 -10.32
C ASN A 77 -13.87 -15.02 -9.22
N TYR A 78 -13.89 -14.07 -8.29
CA TYR A 78 -12.95 -14.04 -7.18
C TYR A 78 -13.37 -15.05 -6.11
N SER A 79 -12.53 -16.06 -5.89
CA SER A 79 -12.80 -17.17 -4.96
C SER A 79 -12.19 -16.98 -3.57
N GLY A 80 -11.45 -15.88 -3.34
CA GLY A 80 -10.85 -15.57 -2.05
C GLY A 80 -11.83 -14.94 -1.05
N LYS A 81 -11.31 -14.53 0.12
CA LYS A 81 -12.13 -13.87 1.14
C LYS A 81 -12.50 -12.47 0.64
N ALA A 82 -13.77 -12.12 0.67
CA ALA A 82 -14.22 -10.76 0.38
C ALA A 82 -15.07 -10.23 1.52
N ILE A 83 -14.81 -9.00 1.95
CA ILE A 83 -15.55 -8.32 3.02
C ILE A 83 -16.05 -6.97 2.53
N THR A 84 -17.14 -6.51 3.14
CA THR A 84 -17.69 -5.17 2.91
C THR A 84 -17.26 -4.27 4.05
N LEU A 85 -16.59 -3.17 3.74
CA LEU A 85 -16.22 -2.15 4.71
C LEU A 85 -16.54 -0.79 4.10
N ALA A 86 -17.66 -0.21 4.53
CA ALA A 86 -18.15 1.04 4.01
C ALA A 86 -17.21 2.20 4.33
N ASN A 87 -17.23 3.22 3.46
CA ASN A 87 -16.53 4.47 3.76
C ASN A 87 -17.09 5.11 5.03
N GLY A 88 -16.20 5.61 5.87
CA GLY A 88 -16.53 6.37 7.07
C GLY A 88 -16.36 7.87 6.90
N CYS A 89 -16.19 8.56 8.02
CA CYS A 89 -15.80 9.97 8.09
C CYS A 89 -14.68 10.18 9.11
N ASP A 90 -13.96 11.30 9.02
CA ASP A 90 -13.02 11.71 10.07
C ASP A 90 -13.77 12.41 11.22
N PHE A 91 -14.46 11.61 12.03
CA PHE A 91 -15.31 12.11 13.11
C PHE A 91 -14.55 12.97 14.13
N ALA A 92 -13.31 12.57 14.45
CA ALA A 92 -12.46 13.32 15.38
C ALA A 92 -12.15 14.72 14.84
N PHE A 93 -11.75 14.82 13.57
CA PHE A 93 -11.52 16.10 12.90
C PHE A 93 -12.75 17.02 12.94
N TRP A 94 -13.92 16.54 12.51
CA TRP A 94 -15.14 17.38 12.48
C TRP A 94 -15.54 17.88 13.87
N ARG A 95 -15.37 17.03 14.89
CA ARG A 95 -15.62 17.39 16.30
C ARG A 95 -14.63 18.44 16.80
N GLU A 96 -13.34 18.31 16.49
CA GLU A 96 -12.31 19.27 16.88
C GLU A 96 -12.49 20.65 16.23
N GLN A 97 -13.00 20.69 15.00
CA GLN A 97 -13.41 21.94 14.35
C GLN A 97 -14.69 22.55 14.96
N GLY A 98 -15.37 21.84 15.85
CA GLY A 98 -16.65 22.24 16.43
C GLY A 98 -17.77 22.32 15.39
N ALA A 99 -17.70 21.54 14.30
CA ALA A 99 -18.62 21.65 13.16
C ALA A 99 -20.10 21.37 13.53
N ALA A 100 -20.32 20.63 14.62
CA ALA A 100 -21.65 20.32 15.16
C ALA A 100 -22.35 21.53 15.80
N GLU A 101 -21.61 22.55 16.24
CA GLU A 101 -22.19 23.82 16.72
C GLU A 101 -23.02 24.47 15.62
N HIS A 102 -24.12 25.12 15.99
CA HIS A 102 -24.98 25.80 15.02
C HIS A 102 -25.05 27.31 15.29
N ASP A 103 -24.59 28.08 14.31
CA ASP A 103 -24.78 29.52 14.22
C ASP A 103 -25.88 29.81 13.18
N ASN A 104 -27.06 30.23 13.65
CA ASN A 104 -28.21 30.48 12.78
C ASN A 104 -28.17 31.86 12.09
N SER A 105 -27.08 32.63 12.22
CA SER A 105 -26.95 33.99 11.68
C SER A 105 -27.14 34.07 10.16
N ALA A 106 -26.85 32.99 9.44
CA ALA A 106 -26.98 32.90 7.99
C ALA A 106 -28.42 32.63 7.50
N GLY A 107 -29.38 32.39 8.41
CA GLY A 107 -30.74 32.00 8.09
C GLY A 107 -30.88 30.51 7.77
N LYS A 108 -31.83 30.15 6.89
CA LYS A 108 -32.02 28.77 6.44
C LYS A 108 -31.08 28.47 5.26
N VAL A 109 -30.15 27.55 5.48
CA VAL A 109 -29.10 27.22 4.50
C VAL A 109 -29.08 25.72 4.25
N ALA A 110 -29.18 25.33 2.98
CA ALA A 110 -28.91 23.97 2.54
C ALA A 110 -27.51 23.90 1.91
N LEU A 111 -26.64 23.04 2.42
CA LEU A 111 -25.24 22.93 2.03
C LEU A 111 -24.98 21.69 1.18
N PHE A 112 -24.39 21.89 0.01
CA PHE A 112 -23.73 20.85 -0.76
C PHE A 112 -22.21 21.04 -0.73
N GLN A 113 -21.48 19.98 -0.38
CA GLN A 113 -20.03 19.90 -0.53
C GLN A 113 -19.63 18.69 -1.40
N GLY A 114 -18.73 18.93 -2.35
CA GLY A 114 -18.20 17.91 -3.26
C GLY A 114 -18.03 18.42 -4.70
N GLY A 115 -17.61 17.52 -5.60
CA GLY A 115 -17.46 17.87 -7.00
C GLY A 115 -18.78 18.33 -7.64
N ILE A 116 -18.76 19.51 -8.25
CA ILE A 116 -19.88 20.07 -9.01
C ILE A 116 -19.69 19.60 -10.45
N ASN A 117 -20.40 18.55 -10.82
CA ASN A 117 -20.24 17.85 -12.09
C ASN A 117 -21.55 17.24 -12.56
N ALA A 118 -21.50 16.43 -13.63
CA ALA A 118 -22.66 15.76 -14.20
C ALA A 118 -23.37 14.77 -13.26
N ARG A 119 -22.83 14.44 -12.08
CA ARG A 119 -23.54 13.60 -11.07
C ARG A 119 -24.68 14.35 -10.39
N LEU A 120 -24.71 15.68 -10.44
CA LEU A 120 -25.77 16.46 -9.80
C LEU A 120 -27.03 16.50 -10.66
N ASP A 121 -28.18 16.39 -10.03
CA ASP A 121 -29.48 16.55 -10.69
C ASP A 121 -29.83 18.05 -10.78
N TYR A 122 -29.27 18.72 -11.79
CA TYR A 122 -29.49 20.15 -12.00
C TYR A 122 -30.96 20.54 -12.20
N PRO A 123 -31.78 19.79 -12.99
CA PRO A 123 -33.22 20.06 -13.07
C PRO A 123 -33.90 20.10 -11.70
N LEU A 124 -33.66 19.09 -10.87
CA LEU A 124 -34.19 19.04 -9.50
C LEU A 124 -33.72 20.23 -8.66
N LEU A 125 -32.43 20.56 -8.72
CA LEU A 125 -31.84 21.65 -7.95
C LEU A 125 -32.35 23.03 -8.35
N ILE A 126 -32.55 23.27 -9.65
CA ILE A 126 -33.08 24.53 -10.18
C ILE A 126 -34.53 24.71 -9.70
N GLU A 127 -35.36 23.68 -9.84
CA GLU A 127 -36.75 23.71 -9.39
C GLU A 127 -36.84 23.90 -7.86
N LEU A 128 -36.00 23.19 -7.10
CA LEU A 128 -35.92 23.31 -5.64
C LEU A 128 -35.57 24.75 -5.21
N ALA A 129 -34.54 25.35 -5.81
CA ALA A 129 -34.13 26.70 -5.47
C ALA A 129 -35.20 27.74 -5.85
N GLN A 130 -35.93 27.54 -6.95
CA GLN A 130 -37.05 28.39 -7.34
C GLN A 130 -38.25 28.27 -6.38
N HIS A 131 -38.52 27.08 -5.85
CA HIS A 131 -39.61 26.84 -4.89
C HIS A 131 -39.32 27.36 -3.48
N MET A 132 -38.06 27.62 -3.13
CA MET A 132 -37.64 28.01 -1.78
C MET A 132 -36.85 29.33 -1.78
N PRO A 133 -37.45 30.46 -2.18
CA PRO A 133 -36.75 31.74 -2.26
C PRO A 133 -36.25 32.27 -0.90
N GLU A 134 -36.77 31.76 0.21
CA GLU A 134 -36.34 32.09 1.58
C GLU A 134 -35.18 31.22 2.09
N TRP A 135 -34.82 30.15 1.37
CA TRP A 135 -33.65 29.33 1.64
C TRP A 135 -32.48 29.73 0.78
N ARG A 136 -31.28 29.63 1.34
CA ARG A 136 -30.02 29.78 0.61
C ARG A 136 -29.44 28.42 0.31
N PHE A 137 -28.98 28.20 -0.92
CA PHE A 137 -28.37 26.97 -1.36
C PHE A 137 -26.88 27.19 -1.60
N TRP A 138 -26.05 26.65 -0.71
CA TRP A 138 -24.60 26.81 -0.79
C TRP A 138 -23.96 25.60 -1.43
N TYR A 139 -23.09 25.84 -2.41
CA TYR A 139 -22.33 24.81 -3.09
C TYR A 139 -20.84 25.10 -2.93
N CYS A 140 -20.06 24.08 -2.54
CA CYS A 140 -18.61 24.17 -2.44
C CYS A 140 -17.93 22.91 -2.99
N GLY A 141 -16.79 23.10 -3.67
CA GLY A 141 -16.02 22.05 -4.31
C GLY A 141 -15.72 22.32 -5.78
N HIS A 142 -14.87 21.48 -6.36
CA HIS A 142 -14.32 21.67 -7.70
C HIS A 142 -15.39 21.56 -8.79
N ILE A 143 -15.44 22.53 -9.70
CA ILE A 143 -16.36 22.51 -10.85
C ILE A 143 -15.67 21.77 -12.00
N LYS A 144 -16.25 20.66 -12.43
CA LYS A 144 -15.75 19.86 -13.56
C LYS A 144 -16.92 19.33 -14.38
N ASP A 145 -16.90 19.50 -15.69
CA ASP A 145 -17.91 18.95 -16.61
C ASP A 145 -19.37 19.37 -16.29
N ALA A 146 -19.58 20.50 -15.63
CA ALA A 146 -20.90 20.99 -15.21
C ALA A 146 -21.60 21.89 -16.25
N GLY A 147 -20.80 22.55 -17.11
CA GLY A 147 -21.27 23.30 -18.29
C GLY A 147 -22.40 24.30 -18.04
N ALA A 148 -23.35 24.34 -18.96
CA ALA A 148 -24.47 25.29 -18.96
C ALA A 148 -25.47 25.07 -17.82
N GLN A 149 -25.60 23.83 -17.31
CA GLN A 149 -26.55 23.51 -16.24
C GLN A 149 -26.16 24.17 -14.91
N TRP A 150 -24.87 24.14 -14.58
CA TRP A 150 -24.35 24.91 -13.44
C TRP A 150 -24.52 26.41 -13.63
N GLY A 151 -24.33 26.93 -14.85
CA GLY A 151 -24.61 28.34 -15.17
C GLY A 151 -26.06 28.74 -14.88
N ALA A 152 -27.03 27.89 -15.23
CA ALA A 152 -28.44 28.14 -14.95
C ALA A 152 -28.76 28.11 -13.44
N LEU A 153 -28.22 27.12 -12.71
CA LEU A 153 -28.42 26.99 -11.27
C LEU A 153 -27.77 28.15 -10.48
N SER A 154 -26.51 28.47 -10.78
CA SER A 154 -25.74 29.50 -10.07
C SER A 154 -26.22 30.94 -10.36
N ALA A 155 -27.04 31.13 -11.40
CA ALA A 155 -27.67 32.42 -11.69
C ALA A 155 -28.90 32.72 -10.81
N LEU A 156 -29.43 31.74 -10.08
CA LEU A 156 -30.58 31.95 -9.19
C LEU A 156 -30.17 32.80 -7.97
N PRO A 157 -31.01 33.74 -7.52
CA PRO A 157 -30.64 34.74 -6.53
C PRO A 157 -30.34 34.18 -5.13
N ASN A 158 -30.80 32.95 -4.86
CA ASN A 158 -30.62 32.25 -3.60
C ASN A 158 -29.62 31.09 -3.67
N VAL A 159 -28.87 30.97 -4.77
CA VAL A 159 -27.78 30.01 -4.95
C VAL A 159 -26.45 30.71 -4.82
N GLU A 160 -25.54 30.16 -4.00
CA GLU A 160 -24.21 30.71 -3.78
C GLU A 160 -23.12 29.66 -3.95
N TYR A 161 -22.15 29.97 -4.81
CA TYR A 161 -20.92 29.20 -4.92
C TYR A 161 -19.88 29.73 -3.93
N LYS A 162 -19.37 28.85 -3.07
CA LYS A 162 -18.37 29.19 -2.05
C LYS A 162 -16.94 28.85 -2.45
N GLY A 163 -16.71 28.33 -3.65
CA GLY A 163 -15.38 27.94 -4.13
C GLY A 163 -14.97 26.52 -3.73
N GLU A 164 -13.73 26.18 -4.07
CA GLU A 164 -13.02 25.02 -3.54
C GLU A 164 -12.45 25.36 -2.17
N LEU A 165 -12.87 24.60 -1.17
CA LEU A 165 -12.59 24.90 0.24
C LEU A 165 -11.83 23.77 0.89
N SER A 166 -10.97 24.13 1.84
CA SER A 166 -10.33 23.14 2.73
C SER A 166 -11.38 22.50 3.67
N PRO A 167 -11.11 21.31 4.21
CA PRO A 167 -11.98 20.69 5.20
C PRO A 167 -12.33 21.60 6.39
N GLU A 168 -11.39 22.43 6.87
CA GLU A 168 -11.62 23.38 7.97
C GLU A 168 -12.55 24.54 7.55
N GLN A 169 -12.48 24.98 6.30
CA GLN A 169 -13.41 25.98 5.77
C GLN A 169 -14.81 25.38 5.58
N ILE A 170 -14.92 24.12 5.15
CA ILE A 170 -16.18 23.38 5.09
C ILE A 170 -16.79 23.25 6.48
N ALA A 171 -15.99 22.93 7.51
CA ALA A 171 -16.46 22.87 8.89
C ALA A 171 -17.09 24.20 9.34
N LYS A 172 -16.48 25.34 8.97
CA LYS A 172 -17.03 26.68 9.26
C LYS A 172 -18.37 26.94 8.55
N LEU A 173 -18.53 26.48 7.30
CA LEU A 173 -19.81 26.57 6.59
C LEU A 173 -20.86 25.66 7.22
N ALA A 174 -20.48 24.44 7.61
CA ALA A 174 -21.38 23.48 8.25
C ALA A 174 -21.96 24.00 9.57
N LYS A 175 -21.20 24.82 10.32
CA LYS A 175 -21.72 25.52 11.51
C LYS A 175 -22.89 26.46 11.19
N GLN A 176 -22.90 27.06 10.01
CA GLN A 176 -23.95 27.98 9.57
C GLN A 176 -25.06 27.28 8.76
N ALA A 177 -24.83 26.02 8.37
CA ALA A 177 -25.76 25.26 7.57
C ALA A 177 -26.89 24.68 8.42
N THR A 178 -28.09 24.69 7.86
CA THR A 178 -29.29 24.09 8.45
C THR A 178 -29.38 22.60 8.10
N ALA A 179 -29.04 22.22 6.87
CA ALA A 179 -29.07 20.84 6.40
C ALA A 179 -28.00 20.57 5.34
N GLY A 180 -27.55 19.32 5.24
CA GLY A 180 -26.70 18.82 4.15
C GLY A 180 -27.54 18.27 2.99
N LEU A 181 -27.04 18.42 1.75
CA LEU A 181 -27.71 17.96 0.54
C LEU A 181 -26.94 16.85 -0.18
N ILE A 182 -27.69 15.85 -0.66
CA ILE A 182 -27.22 14.82 -1.59
C ILE A 182 -28.17 14.71 -2.80
N PRO A 183 -28.06 15.63 -3.78
CA PRO A 183 -28.97 15.75 -4.92
C PRO A 183 -28.35 15.14 -6.19
N PHE A 184 -28.06 13.83 -6.15
CA PHE A 184 -27.45 13.14 -7.28
C PHE A 184 -28.49 12.72 -8.32
N LEU A 185 -28.06 12.61 -9.58
CA LEU A 185 -28.86 11.99 -10.64
C LEU A 185 -29.31 10.61 -10.19
N GLN A 186 -30.61 10.36 -10.32
CA GLN A 186 -31.24 9.15 -9.84
C GLN A 186 -31.05 8.02 -10.85
N GLY A 187 -30.55 6.87 -10.36
CA GLY A 187 -30.28 5.71 -11.20
C GLY A 187 -29.71 4.54 -10.41
N PRO A 188 -29.52 3.37 -11.05
CA PRO A 188 -29.03 2.17 -10.38
C PRO A 188 -27.69 2.36 -9.65
N LEU A 189 -26.73 3.08 -10.26
CA LEU A 189 -25.44 3.36 -9.62
C LEU A 189 -25.58 4.25 -8.38
N THR A 190 -26.42 5.27 -8.44
CA THR A 190 -26.66 6.15 -7.29
C THR A 190 -27.31 5.38 -6.14
N ARG A 191 -28.28 4.50 -6.43
CA ARG A 191 -28.93 3.67 -5.40
C ARG A 191 -27.97 2.76 -4.65
N GLN A 192 -26.94 2.24 -5.31
CA GLN A 192 -25.93 1.32 -4.74
C GLN A 192 -24.68 2.03 -4.18
N SER A 193 -24.73 3.36 -4.03
CA SER A 193 -23.60 4.17 -3.61
C SER A 193 -23.71 4.53 -2.13
N LEU A 194 -22.57 4.74 -1.46
CA LEU A 194 -22.55 5.41 -0.16
C LEU A 194 -21.69 6.68 -0.25
N PRO A 195 -22.30 7.86 -0.46
CA PRO A 195 -21.55 9.09 -0.62
C PRO A 195 -20.81 9.46 0.67
N LEU A 196 -19.50 9.78 0.57
CA LEU A 196 -18.66 10.17 1.71
C LEU A 196 -19.31 11.26 2.57
N LYS A 197 -19.87 12.28 1.91
CA LYS A 197 -20.54 13.43 2.54
C LYS A 197 -21.70 13.08 3.45
N ALA A 198 -22.33 11.92 3.30
CA ALA A 198 -23.47 11.54 4.13
C ALA A 198 -23.08 11.52 5.62
N TYR A 199 -22.00 10.83 5.97
CA TYR A 199 -21.55 10.75 7.36
C TYR A 199 -20.66 11.92 7.78
N GLU A 200 -20.06 12.66 6.85
CA GLU A 200 -19.41 13.94 7.16
C GLU A 200 -20.44 14.99 7.62
N TYR A 201 -21.59 15.10 6.95
CA TYR A 201 -22.68 15.96 7.40
C TYR A 201 -23.22 15.55 8.77
N VAL A 202 -23.43 14.24 8.98
CA VAL A 202 -23.84 13.69 10.27
C VAL A 202 -22.81 14.02 11.36
N ALA A 203 -21.51 13.89 11.08
CA ALA A 203 -20.44 14.28 12.00
C ALA A 203 -20.43 15.79 12.29
N CYS A 204 -20.84 16.61 11.32
CA CYS A 204 -21.08 18.05 11.48
C CYS A 204 -22.43 18.38 12.15
N GLY A 205 -23.18 17.39 12.66
CA GLY A 205 -24.47 17.61 13.31
C GLY A 205 -25.59 18.05 12.38
N LEU A 206 -25.42 17.97 11.06
CA LEU A 206 -26.43 18.35 10.07
C LEU A 206 -27.42 17.19 9.83
N PRO A 207 -28.74 17.44 9.80
CA PRO A 207 -29.64 16.54 9.09
C PRO A 207 -29.31 16.53 7.61
N VAL A 208 -29.56 15.42 6.93
CA VAL A 208 -29.22 15.26 5.51
C VAL A 208 -30.48 14.96 4.72
N VAL A 209 -30.69 15.72 3.64
CA VAL A 209 -31.73 15.43 2.64
C VAL A 209 -31.06 14.87 1.39
N SER A 210 -31.48 13.69 0.96
CA SER A 210 -30.86 12.92 -0.12
C SER A 210 -31.89 12.37 -1.09
N VAL A 211 -31.47 12.16 -2.33
CA VAL A 211 -32.16 11.23 -3.25
C VAL A 211 -32.15 9.81 -2.68
N ALA A 212 -32.98 8.94 -3.25
CA ALA A 212 -33.03 7.53 -2.86
C ALA A 212 -31.68 6.84 -3.06
N ILE A 213 -31.04 6.53 -1.94
CA ILE A 213 -29.80 5.76 -1.82
C ILE A 213 -30.05 4.66 -0.80
N ASP A 214 -29.84 3.39 -1.18
CA ASP A 214 -30.31 2.24 -0.40
C ASP A 214 -29.61 2.18 0.96
N GLU A 215 -28.31 2.48 1.02
CA GLU A 215 -27.53 2.50 2.27
C GLU A 215 -27.93 3.63 3.24
N LEU A 216 -28.63 4.67 2.77
CA LEU A 216 -29.13 5.76 3.61
C LEU A 216 -30.55 5.49 4.12
N GLN A 217 -31.23 4.47 3.59
CA GLN A 217 -32.57 4.09 4.04
C GLN A 217 -32.55 3.47 5.44
N GLY A 218 -33.70 3.51 6.13
CA GLY A 218 -33.85 2.91 7.46
C GLY A 218 -33.27 3.74 8.61
N GLN A 219 -32.72 4.92 8.35
CA GLN A 219 -32.17 5.84 9.36
C GLN A 219 -32.83 7.23 9.29
N PRO A 220 -34.16 7.35 9.48
CA PRO A 220 -34.91 8.59 9.23
C PRO A 220 -34.53 9.76 10.16
N GLN A 221 -33.86 9.48 11.28
CA GLN A 221 -33.34 10.53 12.18
C GLN A 221 -32.06 11.20 11.65
N LEU A 222 -31.38 10.57 10.69
CA LEU A 222 -30.15 11.07 10.06
C LEU A 222 -30.43 11.56 8.63
N PHE A 223 -31.13 10.75 7.85
CA PHE A 223 -31.34 10.92 6.41
C PHE A 223 -32.83 11.01 6.09
N ALA A 224 -33.23 12.12 5.47
CA ALA A 224 -34.54 12.29 4.87
C ALA A 224 -34.43 12.03 3.36
N ILE A 225 -35.21 11.08 2.86
CA ILE A 225 -35.21 10.69 1.44
C ILE A 225 -36.30 11.46 0.70
N ALA A 226 -35.96 11.99 -0.47
CA ALA A 226 -36.86 12.71 -1.38
C ALA A 226 -36.48 12.44 -2.84
N GLU A 227 -37.45 12.35 -3.74
CA GLU A 227 -37.22 12.07 -5.17
C GLU A 227 -37.53 13.29 -6.07
N THR A 228 -38.31 14.25 -5.57
CA THR A 228 -38.73 15.45 -6.33
C THR A 228 -38.36 16.74 -5.62
N ALA A 229 -38.29 17.86 -6.35
CA ALA A 229 -38.01 19.17 -5.74
C ALA A 229 -39.03 19.55 -4.65
N ALA A 230 -40.31 19.22 -4.84
CA ALA A 230 -41.36 19.44 -3.84
C ALA A 230 -41.11 18.63 -2.55
N GLU A 231 -40.74 17.35 -2.69
CA GLU A 231 -40.40 16.51 -1.55
C GLU A 231 -39.12 16.98 -0.86
N PHE A 232 -38.10 17.40 -1.62
CA PHE A 232 -36.88 17.99 -1.06
C PHE A 232 -37.20 19.23 -0.22
N ALA A 233 -38.04 20.13 -0.74
CA ALA A 233 -38.47 21.31 -0.02
C ALA A 233 -39.21 20.95 1.27
N GLN A 234 -40.16 20.02 1.19
CA GLN A 234 -40.87 19.51 2.36
C GLN A 234 -39.91 18.91 3.40
N LYS A 235 -38.99 18.05 2.98
CA LYS A 235 -38.01 17.41 3.87
C LYS A 235 -37.04 18.41 4.49
N LEU A 236 -36.58 19.41 3.75
CA LEU A 236 -35.76 20.49 4.30
C LEU A 236 -36.49 21.24 5.42
N HIS A 237 -37.78 21.55 5.24
CA HIS A 237 -38.59 22.15 6.29
C HIS A 237 -38.79 21.23 7.50
N GLU A 238 -39.05 19.94 7.28
CA GLU A 238 -39.23 18.96 8.34
C GLU A 238 -37.96 18.77 9.18
N VAL A 239 -36.79 18.71 8.54
CA VAL A 239 -35.53 18.44 9.25
C VAL A 239 -34.89 19.68 9.85
N ALA A 240 -35.19 20.89 9.36
CA ALA A 240 -34.57 22.12 9.85
C ALA A 240 -34.59 22.31 11.37
N PRO A 241 -35.71 22.06 12.09
CA PRO A 241 -35.75 22.18 13.55
C PRO A 241 -34.78 21.22 14.26
N THR A 242 -34.51 20.06 13.65
CA THR A 242 -33.64 19.03 14.23
C THR A 242 -32.16 19.40 14.20
N ARG A 243 -31.76 20.47 13.50
CA ARG A 243 -30.35 20.91 13.42
C ARG A 243 -29.78 21.29 14.78
N SER A 244 -30.59 21.93 15.63
CA SER A 244 -30.20 22.41 16.96
C SER A 244 -30.86 21.63 18.09
N ASP A 245 -31.60 20.58 17.75
CA ASP A 245 -32.27 19.75 18.74
C ASP A 245 -31.23 18.85 19.45
N PRO A 246 -31.13 18.90 20.79
CA PRO A 246 -30.13 18.13 21.53
C PRO A 246 -30.23 16.61 21.34
N GLU A 247 -31.44 16.06 21.20
CA GLU A 247 -31.65 14.62 21.02
C GLU A 247 -31.12 14.19 19.64
N PHE A 248 -31.48 14.92 18.59
CA PHE A 248 -30.99 14.63 17.24
C PHE A 248 -29.49 14.87 17.07
N LEU A 249 -28.92 15.86 17.76
CA LEU A 249 -27.48 16.07 17.78
C LEU A 249 -26.75 14.88 18.41
N GLU A 250 -27.26 14.32 19.50
CA GLU A 250 -26.67 13.15 20.14
C GLU A 250 -26.77 11.91 19.24
N ILE A 251 -27.92 11.68 18.60
CA ILE A 251 -28.09 10.61 17.61
C ILE A 251 -27.05 10.72 16.48
N ARG A 252 -26.86 11.93 15.94
CA ARG A 252 -25.85 12.19 14.90
C ARG A 252 -24.43 11.99 15.41
N ARG A 253 -24.13 12.43 16.63
CA ARG A 253 -22.82 12.25 17.28
C ARG A 253 -22.47 10.77 17.40
N GLU A 254 -23.40 9.96 17.88
CA GLU A 254 -23.22 8.51 17.99
C GLU A 254 -23.07 7.83 16.62
N ALA A 255 -23.89 8.22 15.65
CA ALA A 255 -23.83 7.66 14.29
C ALA A 255 -22.50 8.01 13.60
N GLY A 256 -22.08 9.27 13.66
CA GLY A 256 -20.79 9.74 13.11
C GLY A 256 -19.61 9.01 13.75
N SER A 257 -19.61 8.84 15.08
CA SER A 257 -18.57 8.10 15.79
C SER A 257 -18.51 6.63 15.37
N ARG A 258 -19.67 5.95 15.25
CA ARG A 258 -19.76 4.56 14.80
C ARG A 258 -19.35 4.36 13.34
N GLN A 259 -19.44 5.41 12.53
CA GLN A 259 -19.05 5.44 11.12
C GLN A 259 -17.71 6.15 10.91
N SER A 260 -16.88 6.26 11.94
CA SER A 260 -15.57 6.89 11.83
C SER A 260 -14.56 6.00 11.09
N TYR A 261 -13.58 6.62 10.42
CA TYR A 261 -12.48 5.87 9.82
C TYR A 261 -11.65 5.11 10.87
N ASP A 262 -11.56 5.58 12.11
CA ASP A 262 -10.90 4.87 13.20
C ASP A 262 -11.57 3.52 13.52
N GLU A 263 -12.90 3.50 13.63
CA GLU A 263 -13.66 2.27 13.86
C GLU A 263 -13.53 1.30 12.66
N ARG A 264 -13.62 1.83 11.43
CA ARG A 264 -13.44 1.04 10.20
C ARG A 264 -12.03 0.46 10.12
N PHE A 265 -11.02 1.24 10.47
CA PHE A 265 -9.63 0.80 10.51
C PHE A 265 -9.40 -0.27 11.58
N ALA A 266 -10.00 -0.14 12.76
CA ALA A 266 -9.93 -1.13 13.83
C ALA A 266 -10.58 -2.46 13.42
N GLU A 267 -11.77 -2.41 12.82
CA GLU A 267 -12.48 -3.57 12.27
C GLU A 267 -11.65 -4.31 11.21
N LEU A 268 -11.11 -3.55 10.26
CA LEU A 268 -10.25 -4.07 9.20
C LEU A 268 -8.97 -4.69 9.77
N SER A 269 -8.31 -4.00 10.70
CA SER A 269 -7.07 -4.45 11.32
C SER A 269 -7.25 -5.79 12.04
N ARG A 270 -8.35 -5.96 12.78
CA ARG A 270 -8.70 -7.25 13.39
C ARG A 270 -8.87 -8.35 12.34
N THR A 271 -9.64 -8.06 11.29
CA THR A 271 -9.92 -9.00 10.21
C THR A 271 -8.64 -9.46 9.48
N ILE A 272 -7.72 -8.53 9.22
CA ILE A 272 -6.43 -8.82 8.57
C ILE A 272 -5.53 -9.61 9.52
N ALA A 273 -5.44 -9.21 10.79
CA ALA A 273 -4.60 -9.89 11.77
C ALA A 273 -5.00 -11.37 11.92
N GLU A 274 -6.29 -11.66 12.03
CA GLU A 274 -6.83 -13.02 12.05
C GLU A 274 -6.49 -13.79 10.77
N ALA A 275 -6.71 -13.19 9.60
CA ALA A 275 -6.44 -13.84 8.32
C ALA A 275 -4.93 -14.14 8.12
N VAL A 276 -4.05 -13.22 8.53
CA VAL A 276 -2.60 -13.39 8.45
C VAL A 276 -2.10 -14.45 9.42
N ALA A 277 -2.70 -14.53 10.62
CA ALA A 277 -2.37 -15.52 11.65
C ALA A 277 -2.74 -16.94 11.23
N LEU A 278 -3.93 -17.12 10.63
CA LEU A 278 -4.41 -18.41 10.13
C LEU A 278 -3.65 -18.92 8.91
N ARG A 279 -2.94 -18.04 8.20
CA ARG A 279 -2.23 -18.42 6.97
C ARG A 279 -0.96 -19.19 7.32
N PRO A 280 -0.79 -20.47 6.90
CA PRO A 280 0.43 -21.20 7.16
C PRO A 280 1.64 -20.44 6.58
N ARG A 281 2.75 -20.42 7.32
CA ARG A 281 3.99 -19.83 6.85
C ARG A 281 4.53 -20.74 5.75
N LYS A 282 4.21 -20.46 4.48
CA LYS A 282 4.77 -21.21 3.34
C LYS A 282 6.29 -21.10 3.43
N LYS A 283 6.96 -22.20 3.80
CA LYS A 283 8.42 -22.34 3.77
C LYS A 283 8.82 -22.40 2.30
N ILE A 284 8.98 -21.24 1.68
CA ILE A 284 9.48 -21.13 0.32
C ILE A 284 10.99 -21.40 0.42
N ARG A 285 11.44 -22.54 -0.11
CA ARG A 285 12.84 -22.75 -0.43
C ARG A 285 13.14 -21.95 -1.70
N LEU A 286 14.31 -21.33 -1.73
CA LEU A 286 14.77 -20.52 -2.85
C LEU A 286 15.88 -21.32 -3.52
N ASN A 287 16.03 -21.18 -4.83
CA ASN A 287 17.17 -21.73 -5.55
C ASN A 287 18.29 -20.70 -5.53
N ILE A 288 19.39 -20.99 -4.85
CA ILE A 288 20.53 -20.08 -4.70
C ILE A 288 21.74 -20.71 -5.35
N VAL A 289 22.39 -20.00 -6.28
CA VAL A 289 23.70 -20.42 -6.80
C VAL A 289 24.82 -19.71 -6.04
N VAL A 290 25.81 -20.48 -5.58
CA VAL A 290 27.02 -20.00 -4.92
C VAL A 290 28.18 -20.21 -5.88
N LEU A 291 28.74 -19.11 -6.36
CA LEU A 291 29.89 -19.03 -7.24
C LEU A 291 31.16 -19.06 -6.39
N TYR A 292 32.10 -19.96 -6.68
CA TYR A 292 33.32 -20.13 -5.89
C TYR A 292 34.56 -20.35 -6.75
N ASP A 293 35.73 -20.04 -6.19
CA ASP A 293 37.03 -20.38 -6.77
C ASP A 293 37.38 -21.84 -6.42
N ASP A 294 37.41 -22.70 -7.43
CA ASP A 294 37.75 -24.11 -7.27
C ASP A 294 39.24 -24.34 -6.95
N GLY A 295 40.11 -23.43 -7.38
CA GLY A 295 41.54 -23.45 -7.06
C GLY A 295 41.81 -23.28 -5.56
N SER A 296 40.92 -22.64 -4.82
CA SER A 296 41.04 -22.42 -3.37
C SER A 296 40.45 -23.53 -2.49
N THR A 297 39.79 -24.54 -3.07
CA THR A 297 39.11 -25.59 -2.29
C THR A 297 40.05 -26.54 -1.54
N HIS A 298 41.34 -26.54 -1.87
CA HIS A 298 42.38 -27.24 -1.11
C HIS A 298 42.58 -26.65 0.31
N VAL A 299 42.13 -25.41 0.54
CA VAL A 299 42.13 -24.79 1.87
C VAL A 299 40.91 -25.27 2.64
N LYS A 300 41.13 -26.06 3.72
CA LYS A 300 40.04 -26.65 4.54
C LYS A 300 38.98 -25.61 4.95
N THR A 301 39.41 -24.40 5.35
CA THR A 301 38.47 -23.34 5.75
C THR A 301 37.61 -22.79 4.61
N VAL A 302 38.07 -22.84 3.36
CA VAL A 302 37.24 -22.48 2.20
C VAL A 302 36.20 -23.56 1.96
N PHE A 303 36.63 -24.82 2.00
CA PHE A 303 35.76 -25.97 1.75
C PHE A 303 34.62 -26.08 2.77
N GLU A 304 34.89 -26.05 4.08
CA GLU A 304 33.81 -26.23 5.07
C GLU A 304 32.87 -25.01 5.11
N HIS A 305 33.33 -23.82 4.69
CA HIS A 305 32.45 -22.65 4.57
C HIS A 305 31.50 -22.79 3.37
N LEU A 306 31.98 -23.32 2.24
CA LEU A 306 31.12 -23.67 1.12
C LEU A 306 30.10 -24.74 1.55
N GLU A 307 30.53 -25.82 2.22
CA GLU A 307 29.61 -26.84 2.75
C GLU A 307 28.57 -26.26 3.72
N ALA A 308 28.95 -25.27 4.53
CA ALA A 308 28.05 -24.64 5.48
C ALA A 308 26.81 -24.02 4.80
N PHE A 309 26.94 -23.48 3.58
CA PHE A 309 25.76 -23.00 2.83
C PHE A 309 24.79 -24.14 2.52
N GLN A 310 25.26 -25.32 2.14
CA GLN A 310 24.38 -26.47 1.87
C GLN A 310 23.83 -27.08 3.16
N LYS A 311 24.67 -27.18 4.20
CA LYS A 311 24.33 -27.82 5.48
C LYS A 311 23.32 -27.02 6.31
N TYR A 312 23.48 -25.69 6.33
CA TYR A 312 22.73 -24.82 7.24
C TYR A 312 21.68 -23.95 6.55
N SER A 313 21.71 -23.83 5.23
CA SER A 313 20.65 -23.11 4.53
C SER A 313 19.34 -23.90 4.56
N ARG A 314 18.24 -23.17 4.76
CA ARG A 314 16.88 -23.70 4.55
C ARG A 314 16.47 -23.71 3.07
N HIS A 315 17.30 -23.13 2.20
CA HIS A 315 17.09 -22.95 0.77
C HIS A 315 17.86 -24.01 0.00
N ASP A 316 17.51 -24.23 -1.27
CA ASP A 316 18.19 -25.18 -2.12
C ASP A 316 19.44 -24.48 -2.71
N VAL A 317 20.63 -24.98 -2.36
CA VAL A 317 21.90 -24.33 -2.68
C VAL A 317 22.69 -25.15 -3.70
N PHE A 318 23.06 -24.47 -4.78
CA PHE A 318 23.78 -25.02 -5.92
C PHE A 318 25.18 -24.42 -5.95
N MET A 319 26.20 -25.26 -6.05
CA MET A 319 27.60 -24.83 -6.07
C MET A 319 28.10 -24.79 -7.51
N MET A 320 28.71 -23.68 -7.92
CA MET A 320 29.27 -23.51 -9.26
C MET A 320 30.70 -22.95 -9.21
N PRO A 321 31.71 -23.71 -9.69
CA PRO A 321 33.06 -23.18 -9.81
C PRO A 321 33.11 -22.14 -10.95
N ILE A 322 33.93 -21.09 -10.81
CA ILE A 322 34.02 -20.03 -11.83
C ILE A 322 35.45 -19.62 -12.24
N THR A 323 36.47 -20.28 -11.69
CA THR A 323 37.88 -19.87 -11.90
C THR A 323 38.67 -20.86 -12.76
N SER A 324 38.35 -22.16 -12.73
CA SER A 324 38.76 -23.12 -13.78
C SER A 324 37.99 -22.93 -15.08
N PHE A 325 38.38 -23.64 -16.15
CA PHE A 325 37.66 -23.61 -17.43
C PHE A 325 36.18 -24.00 -17.23
N VAL A 326 35.28 -23.03 -17.45
CA VAL A 326 33.83 -23.21 -17.45
C VAL A 326 33.31 -22.93 -18.84
N GLU A 327 32.56 -23.87 -19.41
CA GLU A 327 31.83 -23.65 -20.66
C GLU A 327 30.72 -22.62 -20.41
N THR A 328 30.82 -21.47 -21.06
CA THR A 328 29.88 -20.36 -20.87
C THR A 328 28.75 -20.32 -21.90
N ASP A 329 28.82 -21.18 -22.92
CA ASP A 329 27.82 -21.24 -23.97
C ASP A 329 26.50 -21.79 -23.41
N GLY A 330 25.45 -20.95 -23.42
CA GLY A 330 24.13 -21.29 -22.89
C GLY A 330 23.98 -21.21 -21.37
N LEU A 331 25.00 -20.73 -20.65
CA LEU A 331 24.91 -20.52 -19.20
C LEU A 331 23.95 -19.37 -18.87
N ASP A 332 22.96 -19.66 -18.01
CA ASP A 332 21.92 -18.72 -17.60
C ASP A 332 21.62 -18.84 -16.09
N PHE A 333 21.58 -17.70 -15.40
CA PHE A 333 21.23 -17.62 -13.98
C PHE A 333 19.76 -17.29 -13.70
N SER A 334 18.94 -17.07 -14.74
CA SER A 334 17.50 -16.81 -14.59
C SER A 334 16.70 -17.86 -13.78
N PRO A 335 17.10 -19.14 -13.69
CA PRO A 335 16.42 -20.11 -12.83
C PRO A 335 16.67 -19.94 -11.32
N PHE A 336 17.66 -19.13 -10.92
CA PHE A 336 18.01 -18.89 -9.53
C PHE A 336 17.32 -17.64 -8.97
N ASP A 337 16.92 -17.72 -7.71
CA ASP A 337 16.34 -16.61 -6.94
C ASP A 337 17.39 -15.65 -6.37
N ALA A 338 18.66 -16.08 -6.28
CA ALA A 338 19.80 -15.25 -5.92
C ALA A 338 21.13 -15.85 -6.40
N VAL A 339 22.12 -14.98 -6.63
CA VAL A 339 23.52 -15.34 -6.92
C VAL A 339 24.39 -14.89 -5.74
N ILE A 340 25.17 -15.81 -5.19
CA ILE A 340 26.18 -15.52 -4.15
C ILE A 340 27.56 -15.65 -4.78
N ILE A 341 28.43 -14.67 -4.58
CA ILE A 341 29.85 -14.70 -4.90
C ILE A 341 30.58 -14.98 -3.58
N HIS A 342 31.16 -16.17 -3.47
CA HIS A 342 31.88 -16.61 -2.28
C HIS A 342 33.22 -15.88 -2.15
N TYR A 343 33.72 -15.70 -0.91
CA TYR A 343 34.98 -14.97 -0.68
C TYR A 343 36.22 -15.63 -1.28
N SER A 344 36.14 -16.92 -1.63
CA SER A 344 37.22 -17.57 -2.39
C SER A 344 37.39 -16.96 -3.77
N VAL A 345 36.33 -16.39 -4.36
CA VAL A 345 36.42 -15.50 -5.51
C VAL A 345 36.90 -14.13 -5.03
N ARG A 346 38.22 -13.98 -4.95
CA ARG A 346 38.88 -12.75 -4.49
C ARG A 346 38.69 -11.62 -5.50
N VAL A 347 37.66 -10.79 -5.30
CA VAL A 347 37.40 -9.58 -6.09
C VAL A 347 38.47 -8.49 -5.91
N SER A 348 39.39 -8.63 -4.96
CA SER A 348 40.55 -7.76 -4.82
C SER A 348 41.60 -7.98 -5.91
N ILE A 349 41.50 -9.06 -6.69
CA ILE A 349 42.40 -9.39 -7.79
C ILE A 349 41.70 -9.09 -9.13
N PRO A 350 42.29 -8.28 -10.03
CA PRO A 350 41.62 -7.84 -11.25
C PRO A 350 41.09 -8.96 -12.14
N ASP A 351 41.86 -10.04 -12.33
CA ASP A 351 41.54 -11.10 -13.30
C ASP A 351 41.02 -12.39 -12.66
N HIS A 352 40.55 -12.32 -11.41
CA HIS A 352 40.10 -13.53 -10.71
C HIS A 352 38.71 -14.00 -11.14
N ILE A 353 37.89 -13.10 -11.71
CA ILE A 353 36.64 -13.47 -12.37
C ILE A 353 36.85 -13.35 -13.87
N PHE A 354 36.71 -14.48 -14.59
CA PHE A 354 36.85 -14.50 -16.03
C PHE A 354 35.74 -13.67 -16.72
N SER A 355 36.12 -12.83 -17.69
CA SER A 355 35.25 -11.79 -18.29
C SER A 355 33.89 -12.29 -18.84
N PRO A 356 33.80 -13.45 -19.52
CA PRO A 356 32.52 -14.05 -19.88
C PRO A 356 31.57 -14.32 -18.70
N ILE A 357 32.08 -14.88 -17.60
CA ILE A 357 31.28 -15.14 -16.40
C ILE A 357 30.84 -13.83 -15.74
N ALA A 358 31.74 -12.85 -15.61
CA ALA A 358 31.41 -11.52 -15.10
C ALA A 358 30.24 -10.88 -15.86
N SER A 359 30.23 -11.02 -17.19
CA SER A 359 29.16 -10.48 -18.04
C SER A 359 27.80 -11.16 -17.79
N ILE A 360 27.80 -12.46 -17.49
CA ILE A 360 26.60 -13.23 -17.16
C ILE A 360 26.07 -12.81 -15.78
N ILE A 361 26.96 -12.68 -14.79
CA ILE A 361 26.60 -12.19 -13.44
C ILE A 361 26.00 -10.77 -13.53
N ALA A 362 26.63 -9.86 -14.28
CA ALA A 362 26.17 -8.49 -14.41
C ALA A 362 24.78 -8.37 -15.09
N ARG A 363 24.43 -9.30 -16.00
CA ARG A 363 23.12 -9.34 -16.69
C ARG A 363 22.02 -9.99 -15.86
N TYR A 364 22.34 -10.67 -14.76
CA TYR A 364 21.34 -11.29 -13.91
C TYR A 364 20.53 -10.20 -13.18
N ASP A 365 19.21 -10.19 -13.35
CA ASP A 365 18.33 -9.16 -12.77
C ASP A 365 17.94 -9.41 -11.30
N GLY A 366 18.35 -10.56 -10.74
CA GLY A 366 18.04 -10.91 -9.35
C GLY A 366 19.11 -10.44 -8.34
N PRO A 367 18.87 -10.71 -7.05
CA PRO A 367 19.78 -10.34 -5.96
C PRO A 367 21.18 -10.95 -6.13
N LYS A 368 22.20 -10.09 -6.07
CA LYS A 368 23.62 -10.47 -6.10
C LYS A 368 24.27 -10.15 -4.77
N ILE A 369 24.86 -11.16 -4.15
CA ILE A 369 25.41 -11.08 -2.80
C ILE A 369 26.90 -11.43 -2.87
N LEU A 370 27.76 -10.54 -2.40
CA LEU A 370 29.21 -10.77 -2.31
C LEU A 370 29.60 -11.07 -0.87
N PHE A 371 30.37 -12.13 -0.65
CA PHE A 371 31.15 -12.31 0.57
C PHE A 371 32.57 -11.83 0.28
N ALA A 372 33.01 -10.78 0.96
CA ALA A 372 34.35 -10.23 0.82
C ALA A 372 35.24 -10.68 2.00
N GLN A 373 36.49 -11.02 1.69
CA GLN A 373 37.56 -11.19 2.67
C GLN A 373 38.81 -10.48 2.16
N ASP A 374 39.71 -10.16 3.08
CA ASP A 374 40.97 -9.45 2.82
C ASP A 374 40.78 -8.09 2.13
N GLU A 375 39.77 -7.32 2.54
CA GLU A 375 39.44 -6.01 1.94
C GLU A 375 40.55 -4.93 2.07
N TYR A 376 41.62 -5.23 2.82
CA TYR A 376 42.84 -4.42 2.90
C TYR A 376 43.74 -4.57 1.65
N GLU A 377 43.56 -5.62 0.85
CA GLU A 377 44.26 -5.84 -0.42
C GLU A 377 43.35 -5.44 -1.58
N GLY A 378 43.86 -4.66 -2.56
CA GLY A 378 43.13 -4.38 -3.80
C GLY A 378 41.75 -3.75 -3.62
N THR A 379 41.57 -2.89 -2.60
CA THR A 379 40.25 -2.32 -2.25
C THR A 379 39.54 -1.64 -3.42
N GLU A 380 40.26 -0.88 -4.25
CA GLU A 380 39.65 -0.24 -5.44
C GLU A 380 39.24 -1.26 -6.50
N THR A 381 39.98 -2.35 -6.65
CA THR A 381 39.61 -3.46 -7.54
C THR A 381 38.31 -4.10 -7.06
N ALA A 382 38.19 -4.37 -5.76
CA ALA A 382 36.96 -4.89 -5.16
C ALA A 382 35.78 -3.93 -5.36
N ARG A 383 35.98 -2.62 -5.15
CA ARG A 383 34.96 -1.58 -5.39
C ARG A 383 34.48 -1.57 -6.84
N ALA A 384 35.42 -1.62 -7.80
CA ALA A 384 35.08 -1.65 -9.22
C ALA A 384 34.30 -2.91 -9.61
N TRP A 385 34.63 -4.06 -9.02
CA TRP A 385 33.88 -5.31 -9.22
C TRP A 385 32.47 -5.26 -8.62
N ILE A 386 32.30 -4.69 -7.43
CA ILE A 386 30.97 -4.49 -6.81
C ILE A 386 30.06 -3.67 -7.75
N GLU A 387 30.58 -2.59 -8.34
CA GLU A 387 29.84 -1.75 -9.29
C GLU A 387 29.55 -2.48 -10.60
N SER A 388 30.57 -3.11 -11.21
CA SER A 388 30.44 -3.73 -12.53
C SER A 388 29.51 -4.94 -12.54
N LEU A 389 29.48 -5.69 -11.45
CA LEU A 389 28.59 -6.83 -11.27
C LEU A 389 27.19 -6.41 -10.81
N GLY A 390 27.02 -5.18 -10.30
CA GLY A 390 25.76 -4.70 -9.74
C GLY A 390 25.35 -5.47 -8.48
N VAL A 391 26.29 -5.60 -7.54
CA VAL A 391 26.08 -6.29 -6.25
C VAL A 391 25.10 -5.52 -5.36
N ASP A 392 24.10 -6.20 -4.81
CA ASP A 392 23.08 -5.61 -3.94
C ASP A 392 23.46 -5.64 -2.45
N ALA A 393 24.27 -6.63 -2.04
CA ALA A 393 24.71 -6.76 -0.66
C ALA A 393 26.14 -7.30 -0.55
N VAL A 394 26.92 -6.75 0.38
CA VAL A 394 28.29 -7.19 0.67
C VAL A 394 28.39 -7.63 2.13
N PHE A 395 28.69 -8.90 2.35
CA PHE A 395 29.12 -9.43 3.64
C PHE A 395 30.60 -9.13 3.81
N THR A 396 30.94 -8.29 4.80
CA THR A 396 32.26 -7.67 4.92
C THR A 396 32.85 -7.85 6.32
N ASN A 397 34.18 -7.93 6.40
CA ASN A 397 34.91 -7.93 7.68
C ASN A 397 35.32 -6.52 8.12
N VAL A 398 35.03 -5.49 7.32
CA VAL A 398 35.27 -4.10 7.70
C VAL A 398 34.39 -3.76 8.89
N PRO A 399 34.95 -3.24 10.00
CA PRO A 399 34.16 -2.77 11.13
C PRO A 399 33.11 -1.75 10.69
N MET A 400 31.87 -1.88 11.16
CA MET A 400 30.75 -1.07 10.65
C MET A 400 30.90 0.44 10.91
N ASP A 401 31.68 0.83 11.92
CA ASP A 401 32.07 2.21 12.23
C ASP A 401 33.12 2.76 11.24
N GLU A 402 33.82 1.88 10.53
CA GLU A 402 34.85 2.19 9.54
C GLU A 402 34.36 2.00 8.10
N ILE A 403 33.11 1.53 7.92
CA ILE A 403 32.57 1.15 6.61
C ILE A 403 32.59 2.30 5.59
N GLU A 404 32.34 3.55 6.00
CA GLU A 404 32.35 4.70 5.09
C GLU A 404 33.74 4.98 4.49
N LYS A 405 34.83 4.55 5.16
CA LYS A 405 36.19 4.71 4.63
C LYS A 405 36.48 3.70 3.52
N VAL A 406 35.90 2.50 3.62
CA VAL A 406 36.12 1.39 2.69
C VAL A 406 35.03 1.31 1.61
N TYR A 407 33.80 1.70 1.90
CA TYR A 407 32.66 1.68 1.00
C TYR A 407 31.79 2.92 1.26
N PRO A 408 32.17 4.10 0.73
CA PRO A 408 31.43 5.32 0.99
C PRO A 408 30.02 5.24 0.39
N ARG A 409 29.01 5.65 1.16
CA ARG A 409 27.61 5.67 0.71
C ARG A 409 27.36 6.54 -0.52
N SER A 410 28.22 7.54 -0.76
CA SER A 410 28.16 8.36 -1.97
C SER A 410 28.44 7.55 -3.25
N ARG A 411 29.18 6.45 -3.16
CA ARG A 411 29.48 5.53 -4.26
C ARG A 411 28.55 4.31 -4.28
N PHE A 412 28.16 3.83 -3.10
CA PHE A 412 27.34 2.62 -2.93
C PHE A 412 26.00 2.90 -2.21
N PRO A 413 25.13 3.78 -2.74
CA PRO A 413 23.94 4.24 -2.02
C PRO A 413 22.87 3.15 -1.85
N MET A 414 22.92 2.10 -2.68
CA MET A 414 21.93 1.03 -2.75
C MET A 414 22.49 -0.34 -2.33
N VAL A 415 23.76 -0.40 -1.88
CA VAL A 415 24.40 -1.66 -1.46
C VAL A 415 24.27 -1.82 0.04
N ASP A 416 23.71 -2.95 0.47
CA ASP A 416 23.62 -3.32 1.89
C ASP A 416 24.95 -3.92 2.37
N PHE A 417 25.62 -3.26 3.32
CA PHE A 417 26.82 -3.81 3.98
C PHE A 417 26.44 -4.55 5.26
N VAL A 418 26.80 -5.83 5.33
CA VAL A 418 26.47 -6.74 6.43
C VAL A 418 27.76 -7.22 7.09
N PRO A 419 27.96 -7.02 8.40
CA PRO A 419 29.17 -7.50 9.06
C PRO A 419 29.21 -9.03 9.11
N THR A 420 30.38 -9.61 8.84
CA THR A 420 30.67 -11.04 9.01
C THR A 420 31.98 -11.25 9.77
N LEU A 421 32.28 -12.49 10.15
CA LEU A 421 33.51 -12.86 10.86
C LEU A 421 34.52 -13.47 9.88
N THR A 422 35.81 -13.21 10.11
CA THR A 422 36.94 -13.71 9.29
C THR A 422 37.25 -15.20 9.50
N GLY A 423 36.39 -15.93 10.21
CA GLY A 423 36.60 -17.34 10.51
C GLY A 423 35.42 -17.97 11.23
N TYR A 424 35.38 -19.29 11.18
CA TYR A 424 34.44 -20.14 11.92
C TYR A 424 35.25 -21.27 12.57
N VAL A 425 34.68 -21.87 13.60
CA VAL A 425 35.29 -23.03 14.27
C VAL A 425 34.94 -24.27 13.45
N PRO A 426 35.93 -25.05 12.97
CA PRO A 426 35.64 -26.30 12.27
C PRO A 426 34.83 -27.23 13.17
N GLU A 427 33.89 -27.97 12.61
CA GLU A 427 33.03 -28.91 13.35
C GLU A 427 33.69 -30.28 13.57
N ASP A 428 34.99 -30.37 13.29
CA ASP A 428 35.80 -31.54 13.51
C ASP A 428 35.92 -31.81 15.01
N ALA A 429 35.20 -32.80 15.52
CA ALA A 429 35.19 -33.15 16.94
C ALA A 429 36.59 -33.50 17.49
N GLN A 430 37.55 -33.84 16.63
CA GLN A 430 38.93 -34.09 17.03
C GLN A 430 39.66 -32.82 17.48
N ILE A 431 39.15 -31.61 17.18
CA ILE A 431 39.73 -30.36 17.69
C ILE A 431 39.74 -30.34 19.23
N ASP A 432 38.73 -30.92 19.86
CA ASP A 432 38.66 -30.99 21.33
C ASP A 432 39.77 -31.88 21.91
N ASP A 433 40.27 -32.86 21.14
CA ASP A 433 41.41 -33.71 21.55
C ASP A 433 42.72 -32.90 21.68
N PHE A 434 42.79 -31.71 21.07
CA PHE A 434 43.95 -30.81 21.12
C PHE A 434 43.72 -29.58 22.02
N ALA A 435 42.55 -29.47 22.66
CA ALA A 435 42.20 -28.33 23.50
C ALA A 435 42.84 -28.45 24.89
N LEU A 436 43.82 -27.59 25.20
CA LEU A 436 44.35 -27.43 26.55
C LEU A 436 43.54 -26.38 27.34
N PRO A 437 43.18 -26.63 28.61
CA PRO A 437 42.60 -25.61 29.49
C PRO A 437 43.50 -24.36 29.56
N LEU A 438 42.91 -23.17 29.62
CA LEU A 438 43.65 -21.90 29.64
C LEU A 438 44.74 -21.86 30.72
N ALA A 439 44.48 -22.43 31.89
CA ALA A 439 45.43 -22.51 33.01
C ALA A 439 46.66 -23.40 32.75
N GLU A 440 46.56 -24.33 31.79
CA GLU A 440 47.61 -25.31 31.45
C GLU A 440 48.45 -24.87 30.24
N ARG A 441 48.04 -23.80 29.54
CA ARG A 441 48.75 -23.27 28.38
C ARG A 441 50.01 -22.51 28.79
N LYS A 442 51.19 -23.10 28.55
CA LYS A 442 52.48 -22.41 28.73
C LYS A 442 52.76 -21.33 27.67
N THR A 443 52.18 -21.49 26.49
CA THR A 443 52.24 -20.50 25.41
C THR A 443 50.87 -19.86 25.26
N LEU A 444 50.78 -18.56 25.56
CA LEU A 444 49.53 -17.80 25.55
C LEU A 444 49.21 -17.19 24.20
N ILE A 445 50.23 -16.86 23.41
CA ILE A 445 50.10 -16.23 22.10
C ILE A 445 50.97 -16.98 21.11
N ALA A 446 50.37 -17.42 20.01
CA ALA A 446 51.06 -17.97 18.87
C ALA A 446 50.46 -17.34 17.61
N TYR A 447 51.32 -17.01 16.64
CA TYR A 447 50.92 -16.48 15.34
C TYR A 447 51.45 -17.39 14.24
N ARG A 448 50.59 -17.72 13.27
CA ARG A 448 50.97 -18.46 12.07
C ARG A 448 50.80 -17.53 10.88
N GLY A 449 51.91 -17.08 10.32
CA GLY A 449 51.96 -16.37 9.04
C GLY A 449 52.51 -17.26 7.93
N ARG A 450 52.28 -16.87 6.67
CA ARG A 450 53.11 -17.32 5.54
C ARG A 450 54.34 -16.40 5.50
N MET A 451 55.54 -16.95 5.60
CA MET A 451 56.79 -16.22 5.31
C MET A 451 57.07 -16.23 3.81
#